data_AF-A0A068TI46-F1
#
_entry.id   AF-A0A068TI46-F1
#
_cell.length_a   1.000
_cell.length_b   1.000
_cell.length_c   1.000
_cell.angle_alpha   90.00
_cell.angle_beta   90.00
_cell.angle_gamma   90.00
#
_symmetry.space_group_name_H-M   'P 1'
#
loop_
_entity.id
_entity.type
_entity.pdbx_description
1 polymer ?
#
loop_
_entity_poly.entity_id
_entity_poly.type
_entity_poly.pdbx_seq_one_letter_code
_entity_poly.pdbx_strand_id
1 'polypeptide(L)'
;MTAARLLFTKPWIWSFAATVIVWVVTVLFTGGASSLGLSQAALTFAAFSVIVGIGQMFVITLGPDNIDLSVPATMTLSGTLALKLMDVQDGMILVGLLTSILLGFAIGIGNYALIKLLRIPPIIATLSISFIVQSTAIWANRGLRIKPPEVLASFTTSSLFGIPNIAIVALILSVVAWVLLKKTIYGRWISAIGQSTFAARMTGIPVDGTRLVTYILCAVLASICGYLLASFSGGAALNMGSEYLLMSIAVVVIGGTAVAGGNSNIPGIWGASLFMFLVVSMLNTYGFGAGFRLILTGLIIIAVILVAGGRQSNR
;
A
#
# COMPACT_ATOMS: atom_id res chain seq x y z
N MET A 1 33.55 -4.27 13.84
CA MET A 1 32.79 -4.50 12.58
C MET A 1 32.17 -3.17 12.16
N THR A 2 32.55 -2.61 11.01
CA THR A 2 32.19 -1.25 10.57
C THR A 2 30.69 -1.11 10.27
N ALA A 3 30.10 0.05 10.59
CA ALA A 3 28.67 0.35 10.40
C ALA A 3 28.16 0.08 8.97
N ALA A 4 29.03 0.22 7.96
CA ALA A 4 28.74 -0.15 6.57
C ALA A 4 28.40 -1.64 6.40
N ARG A 5 29.14 -2.56 7.04
CA ARG A 5 28.81 -4.00 6.97
C ARG A 5 27.47 -4.33 7.64
N LEU A 6 27.11 -3.63 8.72
CA LEU A 6 25.80 -3.79 9.37
C LEU A 6 24.65 -3.32 8.48
N LEU A 7 24.86 -2.28 7.67
CA LEU A 7 23.88 -1.83 6.69
C LEU A 7 23.66 -2.90 5.60
N PHE A 8 24.70 -3.44 4.99
CA PHE A 8 24.56 -4.48 3.94
C PHE A 8 23.89 -5.79 4.40
N THR A 9 23.76 -6.03 5.71
CA THR A 9 23.01 -7.19 6.24
C THR A 9 21.50 -7.00 6.24
N LYS A 10 20.99 -5.77 6.06
CA LYS A 10 19.55 -5.49 6.14
C LYS A 10 18.86 -5.74 4.80
N PRO A 11 17.78 -6.54 4.75
CA PRO A 11 17.07 -6.87 3.51
C PRO A 11 16.61 -5.65 2.70
N TRP A 12 16.24 -4.55 3.35
CA TRP A 12 15.72 -3.35 2.69
C TRP A 12 16.74 -2.61 1.80
N ILE A 13 18.04 -2.75 2.05
CA ILE A 13 19.05 -2.03 1.25
C ILE A 13 19.11 -2.55 -0.19
N TRP A 14 18.78 -3.84 -0.38
CA TRP A 14 18.70 -4.42 -1.72
C TRP A 14 17.56 -3.81 -2.54
N SER A 15 16.44 -3.47 -1.90
CA SER A 15 15.32 -2.78 -2.54
C SER A 15 15.77 -1.41 -3.08
N PHE A 16 16.46 -0.61 -2.25
CA PHE A 16 16.99 0.70 -2.66
C PHE A 16 18.11 0.61 -3.70
N ALA A 17 19.01 -0.38 -3.57
CA ALA A 17 20.05 -0.60 -4.57
C ALA A 17 19.44 -0.94 -5.94
N ALA A 18 18.42 -1.82 -5.96
CA ALA A 18 17.69 -2.13 -7.17
C ALA A 18 16.97 -0.90 -7.74
N THR A 19 16.34 -0.06 -6.89
CA THR A 19 15.76 1.22 -7.30
C THR A 19 16.78 2.11 -8.01
N VAL A 20 17.96 2.31 -7.42
CA VAL A 20 19.01 3.17 -7.97
C VAL A 20 19.51 2.63 -9.31
N ILE A 21 19.71 1.31 -9.41
CA ILE A 21 20.15 0.67 -10.67
C ILE A 21 19.11 0.91 -11.78
N VAL A 22 17.83 0.63 -11.52
CA VAL A 22 16.78 0.82 -12.53
C VAL A 22 16.64 2.29 -12.91
N TRP A 23 16.76 3.20 -11.93
CA TRP A 23 16.75 4.64 -12.19
C TRP A 23 17.89 5.06 -13.12
N VAL A 24 19.13 4.65 -12.83
CA VAL A 24 20.30 4.96 -13.67
C VAL A 24 20.11 4.41 -15.08
N VAL A 25 19.69 3.15 -15.22
CA VAL A 25 19.45 2.53 -16.54
C VAL A 25 18.39 3.30 -17.33
N THR A 26 17.30 3.72 -16.68
CA THR A 26 16.22 4.46 -17.33
C THR A 26 16.67 5.87 -17.75
N VAL A 27 17.45 6.54 -16.91
CA VAL A 27 18.00 7.88 -17.21
C VAL A 27 19.00 7.83 -18.37
N LEU A 28 19.87 6.82 -18.40
CA LEU A 28 20.82 6.63 -19.50
C LEU A 28 20.11 6.35 -20.82
N PHE A 29 19.05 5.54 -20.80
CA PHE A 29 18.27 5.22 -22.00
C PHE A 29 17.49 6.42 -22.54
N THR A 30 16.95 7.26 -21.66
CA THR A 30 16.18 8.46 -22.04
C THR A 30 17.08 9.66 -22.39
N GLY A 31 18.40 9.49 -22.43
CA GLY A 31 19.35 10.56 -22.73
C GLY A 31 19.34 11.70 -21.69
N GLY A 32 18.90 11.43 -20.46
CA GLY A 32 18.83 12.41 -19.38
C GLY A 32 17.66 13.40 -19.45
N ALA A 33 16.93 13.47 -20.56
CA ALA A 33 15.90 14.46 -20.83
C ALA A 33 14.70 14.41 -19.86
N SER A 34 14.50 13.29 -19.17
CA SER A 34 13.38 13.08 -18.24
C SER A 34 13.80 12.78 -16.80
N SER A 35 15.06 12.98 -16.41
CA SER A 35 15.58 12.59 -15.08
C SER A 35 14.82 13.22 -13.89
N LEU A 36 14.51 14.51 -13.97
CA LEU A 36 13.72 15.23 -12.95
C LEU A 36 12.26 14.79 -12.96
N GLY A 37 11.63 14.72 -14.14
CA GLY A 37 10.23 14.30 -14.28
C GLY A 37 10.00 12.85 -13.84
N LEU A 38 10.93 11.94 -14.17
CA LEU A 38 10.90 10.55 -13.75
C LEU A 38 11.05 10.42 -12.23
N SER A 39 11.97 11.17 -11.63
CA SER A 39 12.15 11.18 -10.17
C SER A 39 10.91 11.70 -9.43
N GLN A 40 10.31 12.78 -9.94
CA GLN A 40 9.09 13.35 -9.36
C GLN A 40 7.90 12.39 -9.52
N ALA A 41 7.71 11.81 -10.71
CA ALA A 41 6.68 10.80 -10.94
C ALA A 41 6.89 9.57 -10.05
N ALA A 42 8.14 9.10 -9.92
CA ALA A 42 8.48 7.97 -9.07
C ALA A 42 8.13 8.23 -7.61
N LEU A 43 8.46 9.41 -7.07
CA LEU A 43 8.08 9.77 -5.71
C LEU A 43 6.56 9.84 -5.53
N THR A 44 5.83 10.43 -6.48
CA THR A 44 4.36 10.54 -6.41
C THR A 44 3.67 9.18 -6.43
N PHE A 45 3.97 8.34 -7.42
CA PHE A 45 3.29 7.05 -7.56
C PHE A 45 3.78 5.99 -6.57
N ALA A 46 5.06 6.04 -6.19
CA ALA A 46 5.55 5.22 -5.10
C ALA A 46 4.85 5.60 -3.78
N ALA A 47 4.53 6.87 -3.55
CA ALA A 47 3.83 7.29 -2.33
C ALA A 47 2.46 6.62 -2.17
N PHE A 48 1.65 6.51 -3.25
CA PHE A 48 0.40 5.74 -3.20
C PHE A 48 0.63 4.27 -2.86
N SER A 49 1.65 3.66 -3.49
CA SER A 49 2.03 2.27 -3.22
C SER A 49 2.54 2.07 -1.79
N VAL A 50 3.25 3.05 -1.23
CA VAL A 50 3.72 3.05 0.16
C VAL A 50 2.55 3.09 1.13
N ILE A 51 1.57 3.98 0.93
CA ILE A 51 0.42 4.11 1.84
C ILE A 51 -0.33 2.78 1.95
N VAL A 52 -0.64 2.18 0.81
CA VAL A 52 -1.34 0.89 0.75
C VAL A 52 -0.46 -0.25 1.25
N GLY A 53 0.83 -0.24 0.86
CA GLY A 53 1.81 -1.23 1.28
C GLY A 53 2.02 -1.25 2.79
N ILE A 54 1.95 -0.11 3.48
CA ILE A 54 2.00 -0.05 4.94
C ILE A 54 0.78 -0.76 5.55
N GLY A 55 -0.41 -0.51 5.02
CA GLY A 55 -1.63 -1.21 5.45
C GLY A 55 -1.51 -2.73 5.28
N GLN A 56 -1.12 -3.16 4.09
CA GLN A 56 -0.94 -4.56 3.78
C GLN A 56 0.19 -5.20 4.59
N MET A 57 1.26 -4.46 4.90
CA MET A 57 2.35 -4.92 5.78
C MET A 57 1.84 -5.26 7.16
N PHE A 58 0.99 -4.42 7.77
CA PHE A 58 0.42 -4.73 9.08
C PHE A 58 -0.36 -6.05 9.06
N VAL A 59 -1.18 -6.27 8.02
CA VAL A 59 -1.96 -7.50 7.86
C VAL A 59 -1.05 -8.72 7.66
N ILE A 60 -0.08 -8.65 6.75
CA ILE A 60 0.88 -9.74 6.49
C ILE A 60 1.72 -10.06 7.74
N THR A 61 2.05 -9.05 8.56
CA THR A 61 2.83 -9.27 9.78
C THR A 61 2.07 -10.10 10.82
N LEU A 62 0.73 -10.21 10.76
CA LEU A 62 -0.07 -11.02 11.68
C LEU A 62 0.13 -12.54 11.52
N GLY A 63 0.82 -12.99 10.48
CA GLY A 63 1.09 -14.41 10.26
C GLY A 63 0.67 -14.88 8.87
N PRO A 64 0.85 -16.19 8.59
CA PRO A 64 0.48 -16.77 7.31
C PRO A 64 -1.02 -16.60 7.02
N ASP A 65 -1.38 -16.59 5.74
CA ASP A 65 -2.74 -16.46 5.19
C ASP A 65 -3.42 -15.10 5.40
N ASN A 66 -2.81 -14.16 6.12
CA ASN A 66 -3.34 -12.83 6.32
C ASN A 66 -2.94 -11.93 5.15
N ILE A 67 -3.85 -11.75 4.21
CA ILE A 67 -3.74 -10.80 3.09
C ILE A 67 -5.09 -10.12 2.95
N ASP A 68 -5.10 -8.79 2.82
CA ASP A 68 -6.33 -8.03 2.55
C ASP A 68 -6.49 -7.81 1.05
N LEU A 69 -7.47 -8.50 0.45
CA LEU A 69 -7.84 -8.35 -0.96
C LEU A 69 -8.97 -7.33 -1.20
N SER A 70 -9.48 -6.69 -0.15
CA SER A 70 -10.51 -5.64 -0.23
C SER A 70 -9.92 -4.25 -0.54
N VAL A 71 -8.59 -4.09 -0.42
CA VAL A 71 -7.82 -2.88 -0.71
C VAL A 71 -8.25 -2.15 -2.00
N PRO A 72 -8.25 -2.79 -3.19
CA PRO A 72 -8.58 -2.09 -4.44
C PRO A 72 -10.01 -1.54 -4.44
N ALA A 73 -10.99 -2.33 -3.98
CA ALA A 73 -12.37 -1.92 -3.92
C ALA A 73 -12.59 -0.80 -2.90
N THR A 74 -11.89 -0.87 -1.77
CA THR A 74 -11.91 0.16 -0.72
C THR A 74 -11.39 1.50 -1.25
N MET A 75 -10.29 1.48 -2.02
CA MET A 75 -9.76 2.67 -2.69
C MET A 75 -10.80 3.28 -3.65
N THR A 76 -11.40 2.45 -4.50
CA THR A 76 -12.39 2.92 -5.48
C THR A 76 -13.61 3.51 -4.77
N LEU A 77 -14.23 2.79 -3.82
CA LEU A 77 -15.44 3.25 -3.15
C LEU A 77 -15.22 4.54 -2.35
N SER A 78 -14.11 4.61 -1.61
CA SER A 78 -13.76 5.80 -0.82
C SER A 78 -13.54 7.03 -1.69
N GLY A 79 -12.78 6.91 -2.78
CA GLY A 79 -12.59 7.98 -3.75
C GLY A 79 -13.91 8.42 -4.39
N THR A 80 -14.73 7.46 -4.85
CA THR A 80 -16.04 7.74 -5.46
C THR A 80 -16.99 8.48 -4.52
N LEU A 81 -17.16 7.99 -3.28
CA LEU A 81 -18.09 8.59 -2.33
C LEU A 81 -17.58 9.91 -1.76
N ALA A 82 -16.29 10.03 -1.50
CA ALA A 82 -15.70 11.28 -1.04
C ALA A 82 -15.89 12.40 -2.07
N LEU A 83 -15.58 12.14 -3.36
CA LEU A 83 -15.80 13.12 -4.42
C LEU A 83 -17.28 13.47 -4.60
N LYS A 84 -18.17 12.47 -4.52
CA LYS A 84 -19.61 12.69 -4.62
C LYS A 84 -20.16 13.59 -3.51
N LEU A 85 -19.64 13.47 -2.30
CA LEU A 85 -20.05 14.31 -1.17
C LEU A 85 -19.42 15.69 -1.19
N MET A 86 -18.20 15.82 -1.74
CA MET A 86 -17.55 17.12 -1.89
C MET A 86 -18.24 17.98 -2.94
N ASP A 87 -18.71 17.36 -4.04
CA ASP A 87 -19.40 18.04 -5.14
C ASP A 87 -18.68 19.33 -5.59
N VAL A 88 -17.36 19.24 -5.77
CA VAL A 88 -16.46 20.35 -6.18
C VAL A 88 -16.28 21.46 -5.11
N GLN A 89 -16.96 21.40 -3.97
CA GLN A 89 -16.90 22.44 -2.94
C GLN A 89 -15.67 22.27 -2.02
N ASP A 90 -14.82 23.31 -1.94
CA ASP A 90 -13.63 23.29 -1.08
C ASP A 90 -13.97 23.19 0.42
N GLY A 91 -15.11 23.74 0.85
CA GLY A 91 -15.58 23.64 2.24
C GLY A 91 -15.90 22.21 2.70
N MET A 92 -16.11 21.30 1.74
CA MET A 92 -16.50 19.91 1.99
C MET A 92 -15.29 18.94 2.00
N ILE A 93 -14.06 19.45 1.81
CA ILE A 93 -12.84 18.63 1.79
C ILE A 93 -12.71 17.79 3.08
N LEU A 94 -12.93 18.41 4.23
CA LEU A 94 -12.85 17.70 5.52
C LEU A 94 -13.94 16.62 5.63
N VAL A 95 -15.15 16.89 5.14
CA VAL A 95 -16.28 15.95 5.17
C VAL A 95 -15.99 14.72 4.31
N GLY A 96 -15.45 14.90 3.10
CA GLY A 96 -15.12 13.75 2.27
C GLY A 96 -13.89 12.98 2.78
N LEU A 97 -12.90 13.64 3.41
CA LEU A 97 -11.82 12.93 4.11
C LEU A 97 -12.36 12.08 5.27
N LEU A 98 -13.21 12.66 6.12
CA LEU A 98 -13.85 11.92 7.22
C LEU A 98 -14.70 10.76 6.70
N THR A 99 -15.44 10.97 5.60
CA THR A 99 -16.22 9.89 4.98
C THR A 99 -15.33 8.77 4.47
N SER A 100 -14.21 9.10 3.83
CA SER A 100 -13.23 8.09 3.40
C SER A 100 -12.73 7.27 4.58
N ILE A 101 -12.33 7.92 5.68
CA ILE A 101 -11.85 7.24 6.89
C ILE A 101 -12.94 6.35 7.49
N LEU A 102 -14.18 6.84 7.58
CA LEU A 102 -15.32 6.08 8.09
C LEU A 102 -15.63 4.86 7.24
N LEU A 103 -15.54 4.98 5.91
CA LEU A 103 -15.69 3.85 4.99
C LEU A 103 -14.58 2.81 5.20
N GLY A 104 -13.32 3.24 5.29
CA GLY A 104 -12.21 2.35 5.60
C GLY A 104 -12.41 1.64 6.95
N PHE A 105 -12.89 2.36 7.96
CA PHE A 105 -13.20 1.79 9.27
C PHE A 105 -14.30 0.72 9.19
N ALA A 106 -15.42 1.03 8.52
CA ALA A 106 -16.54 0.11 8.34
C ALA A 106 -16.14 -1.15 7.55
N ILE A 107 -15.37 -0.98 6.47
CA ILE A 107 -14.88 -2.10 5.65
C ILE A 107 -13.91 -2.97 6.44
N GLY A 108 -12.99 -2.37 7.21
CA GLY A 108 -12.06 -3.11 8.05
C GLY A 108 -12.76 -3.92 9.15
N ILE A 109 -13.81 -3.36 9.76
CA ILE A 109 -14.70 -4.12 10.66
C ILE A 109 -15.35 -5.28 9.90
N GLY A 110 -15.91 -5.03 8.72
CA GLY A 110 -16.52 -6.06 7.88
C GLY A 110 -15.54 -7.21 7.60
N ASN A 111 -14.31 -6.88 7.17
CA ASN A 111 -13.27 -7.86 6.86
C ASN A 111 -13.01 -8.79 8.04
N TYR A 112 -12.74 -8.20 9.20
CA TYR A 112 -12.44 -9.01 10.37
C TYR A 112 -13.68 -9.69 10.96
N ALA A 113 -14.87 -9.11 10.82
CA ALA A 113 -16.12 -9.71 11.25
C ALA A 113 -16.40 -11.02 10.49
N LEU A 114 -16.22 -11.03 9.16
CA LEU A 114 -16.36 -12.26 8.37
C LEU A 114 -15.32 -13.31 8.78
N ILE A 115 -14.08 -12.89 9.02
CA ILE A 115 -12.99 -13.79 9.45
C ILE A 115 -13.32 -14.41 10.81
N LYS A 116 -13.75 -13.60 11.78
CA LYS A 116 -13.95 -14.04 13.16
C LYS A 116 -15.29 -14.74 13.38
N LEU A 117 -16.40 -14.10 12.98
CA LEU A 117 -17.75 -14.61 13.29
C LEU A 117 -18.11 -15.81 12.42
N LEU A 118 -17.77 -15.74 11.12
CA LEU A 118 -18.12 -16.79 10.16
C LEU A 118 -16.98 -17.82 9.96
N ARG A 119 -15.83 -17.61 10.61
CA ARG A 119 -14.64 -18.49 10.52
C ARG A 119 -14.16 -18.70 9.07
N ILE A 120 -14.36 -17.69 8.22
CA ILE A 120 -13.92 -17.72 6.82
C ILE A 120 -12.42 -17.39 6.76
N PRO A 121 -11.61 -18.10 5.94
CA PRO A 121 -10.21 -17.76 5.73
C PRO A 121 -10.03 -16.29 5.25
N PRO A 122 -8.99 -15.55 5.71
CA PRO A 122 -8.88 -14.12 5.45
C PRO A 122 -8.89 -13.69 3.99
N ILE A 123 -8.22 -14.46 3.12
CA ILE A 123 -8.18 -14.22 1.68
C ILE A 123 -9.61 -14.26 1.09
N ILE A 124 -10.39 -15.28 1.45
CA ILE A 124 -11.75 -15.45 0.93
C ILE A 124 -12.66 -14.35 1.49
N ALA A 125 -12.59 -14.07 2.79
CA ALA A 125 -13.40 -13.05 3.44
C ALA A 125 -13.19 -11.66 2.82
N THR A 126 -11.93 -11.25 2.66
CA THR A 126 -11.57 -9.93 2.12
C THR A 126 -11.86 -9.83 0.63
N LEU A 127 -11.70 -10.92 -0.14
CA LEU A 127 -12.09 -10.97 -1.55
C LEU A 127 -13.61 -10.85 -1.71
N SER A 128 -14.40 -11.54 -0.89
CA SER A 128 -15.87 -11.43 -0.91
C SER A 128 -16.34 -10.01 -0.60
N ILE A 129 -15.74 -9.35 0.41
CA ILE A 129 -16.01 -7.94 0.69
C ILE A 129 -15.58 -7.04 -0.46
N SER A 130 -14.44 -7.34 -1.09
CA SER A 130 -13.98 -6.61 -2.28
C SER A 130 -15.07 -6.58 -3.35
N PHE A 131 -15.73 -7.69 -3.63
CA PHE A 131 -16.84 -7.73 -4.60
C PHE A 131 -18.06 -6.91 -4.18
N ILE A 132 -18.44 -6.96 -2.90
CA ILE A 132 -19.56 -6.15 -2.38
C ILE A 132 -19.23 -4.66 -2.50
N VAL A 133 -18.07 -4.25 -1.97
CA VAL A 133 -17.59 -2.86 -1.98
C VAL A 133 -17.42 -2.34 -3.41
N GLN A 134 -16.86 -3.15 -4.32
CA GLN A 134 -16.70 -2.79 -5.72
C GLN A 134 -18.05 -2.64 -6.43
N SER A 135 -19.01 -3.51 -6.13
CA SER A 135 -20.37 -3.41 -6.67
C SER A 135 -21.09 -2.16 -6.16
N THR A 136 -20.93 -1.83 -4.88
CA THR A 136 -21.41 -0.56 -4.31
C THR A 136 -20.75 0.63 -4.99
N ALA A 137 -19.44 0.56 -5.28
CA ALA A 137 -18.73 1.62 -5.99
C ALA A 137 -19.29 1.80 -7.41
N ILE A 138 -19.52 0.71 -8.16
CA ILE A 138 -20.14 0.74 -9.49
C ILE A 138 -21.53 1.37 -9.44
N TRP A 139 -22.34 1.01 -8.45
CA TRP A 139 -23.68 1.57 -8.26
C TRP A 139 -23.62 3.07 -7.92
N ALA A 140 -22.74 3.46 -7.01
CA ALA A 140 -22.55 4.85 -6.60
C ALA A 140 -21.99 5.74 -7.71
N ASN A 141 -21.19 5.17 -8.63
CA ASN A 141 -20.47 5.87 -9.68
C ASN A 141 -21.26 6.13 -10.97
N ARG A 142 -22.52 5.65 -11.07
CA ARG A 142 -23.35 5.83 -12.27
C ARG A 142 -23.49 7.32 -12.61
N GLY A 143 -22.86 7.75 -13.71
CA GLY A 143 -22.88 9.13 -14.20
C GLY A 143 -21.89 10.09 -13.54
N LEU A 144 -20.99 9.61 -12.66
CA LEU A 144 -20.02 10.48 -12.00
C LEU A 144 -18.84 10.82 -12.92
N ARG A 145 -18.76 12.10 -13.28
CA ARG A 145 -17.52 12.79 -13.66
C ARG A 145 -17.31 14.00 -12.75
N ILE A 146 -17.45 13.77 -11.44
CA ILE A 146 -17.24 14.83 -10.45
C ILE A 146 -15.74 15.05 -10.32
N LYS A 147 -15.32 16.28 -10.61
CA LYS A 147 -13.93 16.71 -10.40
C LYS A 147 -13.70 16.92 -8.90
N PRO A 148 -12.47 16.67 -8.40
CA PRO A 148 -12.09 17.10 -7.07
C PRO A 148 -12.22 18.63 -6.92
N PRO A 149 -12.50 19.13 -5.69
CA PRO A 149 -12.35 20.55 -5.37
C PRO A 149 -10.96 21.05 -5.76
N GLU A 150 -10.85 22.31 -6.19
CA GLU A 150 -9.63 22.86 -6.80
C GLU A 150 -8.46 22.89 -5.80
N VAL A 151 -8.74 23.21 -4.53
CA VAL A 151 -7.73 23.21 -3.47
C VAL A 151 -7.17 21.80 -3.24
N LEU A 152 -8.02 20.78 -3.31
CA LEU A 152 -7.60 19.41 -3.14
C LEU A 152 -6.82 18.89 -4.36
N ALA A 153 -7.28 19.21 -5.57
CA ALA A 153 -6.60 18.83 -6.82
C ALA A 153 -5.23 19.49 -6.95
N SER A 154 -5.12 20.77 -6.60
CA SER A 154 -3.84 21.49 -6.56
C SER A 154 -2.95 20.94 -5.46
N PHE A 155 -3.48 20.58 -4.30
CA PHE A 155 -2.70 19.93 -3.24
C PHE A 155 -2.10 18.59 -3.70
N THR A 156 -2.87 17.73 -4.37
CA THR A 156 -2.38 16.41 -4.80
C THR A 156 -1.40 16.49 -5.97
N THR A 157 -1.47 17.51 -6.81
CA THR A 157 -0.58 17.67 -7.98
C THR A 157 0.64 18.57 -7.72
N SER A 158 0.62 19.38 -6.65
CA SER A 158 1.73 20.27 -6.30
C SER A 158 2.87 19.58 -5.56
N SER A 159 4.00 20.26 -5.54
CA SER A 159 5.20 19.87 -4.82
C SER A 159 5.66 21.00 -3.89
N LEU A 160 6.09 20.63 -2.69
CA LEU A 160 6.67 21.52 -1.70
C LEU A 160 8.18 21.28 -1.64
N PHE A 161 8.99 22.31 -1.91
CA PHE A 161 10.46 22.21 -2.00
C PHE A 161 10.95 21.11 -2.97
N GLY A 162 10.20 20.86 -4.05
CA GLY A 162 10.52 19.82 -5.04
C GLY A 162 10.09 18.40 -4.66
N ILE A 163 9.47 18.22 -3.49
CA ILE A 163 8.91 16.93 -3.05
C ILE A 163 7.40 16.94 -3.26
N PRO A 164 6.82 15.95 -3.97
CA PRO A 164 5.36 15.86 -4.13
C PRO A 164 4.64 15.81 -2.78
N ASN A 165 3.54 16.56 -2.64
CA ASN A 165 2.79 16.59 -1.38
C ASN A 165 2.28 15.21 -0.96
N ILE A 166 1.91 14.35 -1.92
CA ILE A 166 1.50 12.97 -1.65
C ILE A 166 2.64 12.16 -1.02
N ALA A 167 3.89 12.40 -1.44
CA ALA A 167 5.07 11.77 -0.83
C ALA A 167 5.30 12.24 0.60
N ILE A 168 5.01 13.51 0.90
CA ILE A 168 5.06 14.04 2.28
C ILE A 168 3.97 13.37 3.13
N VAL A 169 2.75 13.23 2.63
CA VAL A 169 1.66 12.52 3.33
C VAL A 169 2.05 11.06 3.59
N ALA A 170 2.58 10.36 2.57
CA ALA A 170 3.06 8.99 2.73
C ALA A 170 4.20 8.89 3.76
N LEU A 171 5.09 9.87 3.82
CA LEU A 171 6.18 9.94 4.80
C LEU A 171 5.62 10.12 6.22
N ILE A 172 4.66 11.03 6.42
CA ILE A 172 3.99 11.22 7.71
C ILE A 172 3.32 9.92 8.16
N LEU A 173 2.55 9.27 7.27
CA LEU A 173 1.90 7.99 7.57
C LEU A 173 2.93 6.88 7.86
N SER A 174 4.07 6.87 7.16
CA SER A 174 5.18 5.95 7.43
C SER A 174 5.78 6.16 8.83
N VAL A 175 5.96 7.42 9.24
CA VAL A 175 6.48 7.76 10.58
C VAL A 175 5.48 7.33 11.65
N VAL A 176 4.18 7.60 11.46
CA VAL A 176 3.12 7.13 12.38
C VAL A 176 3.13 5.61 12.48
N ALA A 177 3.18 4.89 11.36
CA ALA A 177 3.27 3.44 11.34
C ALA A 177 4.54 2.91 12.03
N TRP A 178 5.66 3.61 11.88
CA TRP A 178 6.92 3.27 12.54
C TRP A 178 6.85 3.45 14.05
N VAL A 179 6.26 4.55 14.52
CA VAL A 179 6.01 4.77 15.95
C VAL A 179 5.08 3.68 16.49
N LEU A 180 3.98 3.39 15.80
CA LEU A 180 3.08 2.29 16.18
C LEU A 180 3.82 0.95 16.30
N LEU A 181 4.66 0.60 15.34
CA LEU A 181 5.38 -0.67 15.36
C LEU A 181 6.52 -0.74 16.38
N LYS A 182 7.30 0.34 16.55
CA LYS A 182 8.54 0.30 17.36
C LYS A 182 8.40 0.87 18.76
N LYS A 183 7.42 1.74 19.00
CA LYS A 183 7.28 2.47 20.27
C LYS A 183 6.04 2.06 21.07
N THR A 184 5.09 1.32 20.50
CA THR A 184 3.86 0.93 21.21
C THR A 184 3.81 -0.57 21.56
N ILE A 185 2.90 -0.92 22.46
CA ILE A 185 2.60 -2.31 22.82
C ILE A 185 1.96 -3.05 21.63
N TYR A 186 1.14 -2.35 20.85
CA TYR A 186 0.46 -2.89 19.66
C TYR A 186 1.46 -3.48 18.64
N GLY A 187 2.58 -2.80 18.39
CA GLY A 187 3.64 -3.34 17.53
C GLY A 187 4.24 -4.65 18.03
N ARG A 188 4.46 -4.79 19.35
CA ARG A 188 4.93 -6.04 19.96
C ARG A 188 3.88 -7.15 19.86
N TRP A 189 2.60 -6.82 20.04
CA TRP A 189 1.50 -7.77 19.89
C TRP A 189 1.41 -8.31 18.47
N ILE A 190 1.46 -7.45 17.45
CA ILE A 190 1.42 -7.90 16.04
C ILE A 190 2.59 -8.85 15.76
N SER A 191 3.82 -8.48 16.14
CA SER A 191 4.98 -9.34 15.93
C SER A 191 4.87 -10.69 16.64
N ALA A 192 4.38 -10.71 17.89
CA ALA A 192 4.18 -11.95 18.63
C ALA A 192 3.08 -12.84 18.01
N ILE A 193 1.96 -12.24 17.59
CA ILE A 193 0.87 -12.95 16.91
C ILE A 193 1.37 -13.57 15.61
N GLY A 194 2.18 -12.84 14.84
CA GLY A 194 2.76 -13.31 13.59
C GLY A 194 3.74 -14.47 13.74
N GLN A 195 4.46 -14.56 14.86
CA GLN A 195 5.35 -15.68 15.15
C GLN A 195 4.59 -16.92 15.59
N SER A 196 3.64 -16.76 16.52
CA SER A 196 2.76 -17.84 16.95
C SER A 196 1.50 -17.28 17.60
N THR A 197 0.38 -17.45 16.89
CA THR A 197 -0.93 -17.05 17.41
C THR A 197 -1.27 -17.77 18.72
N PHE A 198 -0.87 -19.04 18.84
CA PHE A 198 -1.10 -19.86 20.04
C PHE A 198 -0.30 -19.35 21.24
N ALA A 199 1.01 -19.12 21.07
CA ALA A 199 1.86 -18.58 22.14
C ALA A 199 1.44 -17.16 22.55
N ALA A 200 1.02 -16.33 21.59
CA ALA A 200 0.48 -15.00 21.87
C ALA A 200 -0.77 -15.07 22.76
N ARG A 201 -1.70 -16.01 22.51
CA ARG A 201 -2.88 -16.20 23.37
C ARG A 201 -2.51 -16.66 24.78
N MET A 202 -1.56 -17.59 24.91
CA MET A 202 -1.10 -18.10 26.21
C MET A 202 -0.42 -17.03 27.07
N THR A 203 0.13 -15.99 26.45
CA THR A 203 0.77 -14.85 27.14
C THR A 203 -0.19 -13.69 27.41
N GLY A 204 -1.50 -13.87 27.20
CA GLY A 204 -2.53 -12.88 27.50
C GLY A 204 -2.67 -11.76 26.46
N ILE A 205 -2.08 -11.90 25.27
CA ILE A 205 -2.22 -10.91 24.20
C ILE A 205 -3.68 -10.95 23.68
N PRO A 206 -4.36 -9.80 23.55
CA PRO A 206 -5.71 -9.72 23.00
C PRO A 206 -5.65 -9.92 21.47
N VAL A 207 -5.48 -11.16 21.03
CA VAL A 207 -5.24 -11.51 19.62
C VAL A 207 -6.37 -11.00 18.73
N ASP A 208 -7.62 -11.21 19.15
CA ASP A 208 -8.75 -10.83 18.30
C ASP A 208 -8.91 -9.30 18.17
N GLY A 209 -8.72 -8.57 19.27
CA GLY A 209 -8.74 -7.11 19.24
C GLY A 209 -7.60 -6.54 18.40
N THR A 210 -6.41 -7.15 18.51
CA THR A 210 -5.24 -6.75 17.71
C THR A 210 -5.49 -6.97 16.22
N ARG A 211 -6.03 -8.13 15.83
CA ARG A 211 -6.36 -8.44 14.44
C ARG A 211 -7.44 -7.50 13.89
N LEU A 212 -8.50 -7.22 14.65
CA LEU A 212 -9.54 -6.26 14.26
C LEU A 212 -8.93 -4.88 13.95
N VAL A 213 -8.13 -4.34 14.86
CA VAL A 213 -7.48 -3.04 14.68
C VAL A 213 -6.55 -3.05 13.47
N THR A 214 -5.84 -4.15 13.22
CA THR A 214 -4.98 -4.29 12.03
C THR A 214 -5.75 -4.22 10.72
N TYR A 215 -6.87 -4.94 10.60
CA TYR A 215 -7.71 -4.89 9.40
C TYR A 215 -8.35 -3.51 9.20
N ILE A 216 -8.75 -2.85 10.29
CA ILE A 216 -9.23 -1.46 10.27
C ILE A 216 -8.13 -0.52 9.75
N LEU A 217 -6.91 -0.61 10.30
CA LEU A 217 -5.79 0.25 9.87
C LEU A 217 -5.44 0.04 8.39
N CYS A 218 -5.46 -1.21 7.91
CA CYS A 218 -5.24 -1.51 6.49
C CYS A 218 -6.31 -0.86 5.60
N ALA A 219 -7.59 -1.06 5.91
CA ALA A 219 -8.69 -0.50 5.14
C ALA A 219 -8.76 1.03 5.21
N VAL A 220 -8.43 1.64 6.36
CA VAL A 220 -8.32 3.10 6.51
C VAL A 220 -7.19 3.66 5.64
N LEU A 221 -6.00 3.07 5.65
CA LEU A 221 -4.90 3.51 4.78
C LEU A 221 -5.24 3.34 3.29
N ALA A 222 -5.89 2.23 2.92
CA ALA A 222 -6.40 2.03 1.56
C ALA A 222 -7.44 3.10 1.20
N SER A 223 -8.35 3.45 2.10
CA SER A 223 -9.35 4.50 1.84
C SER A 223 -8.72 5.88 1.63
N ILE A 224 -7.76 6.28 2.49
CA ILE A 224 -7.03 7.54 2.37
C ILE A 224 -6.26 7.57 1.04
N CYS A 225 -5.62 6.46 0.65
CA CYS A 225 -4.96 6.36 -0.64
C CYS A 225 -5.95 6.54 -1.80
N GLY A 226 -7.11 5.88 -1.76
CA GLY A 226 -8.16 6.03 -2.76
C GLY A 226 -8.66 7.46 -2.90
N TYR A 227 -8.93 8.11 -1.77
CA TYR A 227 -9.31 9.52 -1.72
C TYR A 227 -8.27 10.45 -2.39
N LEU A 228 -6.99 10.28 -2.05
CA LEU A 228 -5.90 11.06 -2.63
C LEU A 228 -5.69 10.75 -4.12
N LEU A 229 -5.79 9.48 -4.50
CA LEU A 229 -5.59 9.02 -5.88
C LEU A 229 -6.71 9.53 -6.80
N ALA A 230 -7.97 9.44 -6.38
CA ALA A 230 -9.09 9.99 -7.14
C ALA A 230 -8.95 11.51 -7.35
N SER A 231 -8.43 12.21 -6.34
CA SER A 231 -8.17 13.64 -6.41
C SER A 231 -6.98 13.99 -7.31
N PHE A 232 -5.94 13.16 -7.30
CA PHE A 232 -4.78 13.29 -8.19
C PHE A 232 -5.13 13.02 -9.65
N SER A 233 -5.95 12.00 -9.91
CA SER A 233 -6.38 11.62 -11.28
C SER A 233 -7.46 12.53 -11.87
N GLY A 234 -7.93 13.53 -11.12
CA GLY A 234 -8.99 14.45 -11.56
C GLY A 234 -10.40 13.84 -11.54
N GLY A 235 -10.59 12.72 -10.83
CA GLY A 235 -11.85 12.01 -10.71
C GLY A 235 -11.66 10.54 -10.30
N ALA A 236 -12.72 9.91 -9.79
CA ALA A 236 -12.71 8.50 -9.44
C ALA A 236 -12.99 7.61 -10.67
N ALA A 237 -12.01 6.80 -11.06
CA ALA A 237 -12.21 5.74 -12.04
C ALA A 237 -12.53 4.41 -11.34
N LEU A 238 -13.46 3.63 -11.90
CA LEU A 238 -13.94 2.38 -11.27
C LEU A 238 -12.86 1.30 -11.10
N ASN A 239 -11.79 1.39 -11.88
CA ASN A 239 -10.67 0.46 -11.87
C ASN A 239 -9.39 1.06 -11.25
N MET A 240 -9.42 2.26 -10.66
CA MET A 240 -8.20 2.92 -10.17
C MET A 240 -7.47 2.14 -9.06
N GLY A 241 -8.20 1.33 -8.28
CA GLY A 241 -7.62 0.51 -7.23
C GLY A 241 -7.00 -0.80 -7.72
N SER A 242 -7.33 -1.28 -8.93
CA SER A 242 -7.01 -2.64 -9.37
C SER A 242 -5.49 -2.90 -9.44
N GLU A 243 -4.72 -1.90 -9.87
CA GLU A 243 -3.26 -1.95 -9.94
C GLU A 243 -2.62 -2.12 -8.56
N TYR A 244 -3.28 -1.66 -7.50
CA TYR A 244 -2.77 -1.69 -6.12
C TYR A 244 -2.98 -3.03 -5.41
N LEU A 245 -3.81 -3.94 -5.94
CA LEU A 245 -4.02 -5.26 -5.32
C LEU A 245 -2.73 -6.07 -5.29
N LEU A 246 -2.14 -6.35 -6.46
CA LEU A 246 -0.88 -7.11 -6.53
C LEU A 246 0.31 -6.26 -6.10
N MET A 247 0.30 -4.96 -6.40
CA MET A 247 1.38 -4.05 -6.04
C MET A 247 1.55 -3.93 -4.52
N SER A 248 0.47 -3.86 -3.75
CA SER A 248 0.56 -3.78 -2.28
C SER A 248 1.22 -5.02 -1.67
N ILE A 249 0.93 -6.20 -2.19
CA ILE A 249 1.57 -7.46 -1.78
C ILE A 249 3.04 -7.46 -2.22
N ALA A 250 3.30 -7.16 -3.49
CA ALA A 250 4.64 -7.16 -4.07
C ALA A 250 5.59 -6.23 -3.31
N VAL A 251 5.16 -5.01 -3.01
CA VAL A 251 5.98 -4.02 -2.30
C VAL A 251 6.32 -4.48 -0.88
N VAL A 252 5.39 -5.14 -0.17
CA VAL A 252 5.64 -5.66 1.18
C VAL A 252 6.66 -6.80 1.16
N VAL A 253 6.51 -7.71 0.20
CA VAL A 253 7.40 -8.86 0.01
C VAL A 253 8.80 -8.42 -0.43
N ILE A 254 8.90 -7.56 -1.45
CA ILE A 254 10.16 -7.01 -1.95
C ILE A 254 10.82 -6.08 -0.92
N GLY A 255 10.02 -5.42 -0.10
CA GLY A 255 10.47 -4.64 1.04
C GLY A 255 11.06 -5.50 2.16
N GLY A 256 10.94 -6.83 2.09
CA GLY A 256 11.54 -7.76 3.05
C GLY A 256 10.76 -7.90 4.36
N THR A 257 9.45 -7.61 4.35
CA THR A 257 8.55 -8.05 5.41
C THR A 257 8.33 -9.56 5.27
N ALA A 258 8.38 -10.29 6.38
CA ALA A 258 8.24 -11.74 6.33
C ALA A 258 6.79 -12.14 6.05
N VAL A 259 6.57 -12.89 4.96
CA VAL A 259 5.24 -13.44 4.61
C VAL A 259 4.76 -14.46 5.65
N ALA A 260 5.70 -15.14 6.31
CA ALA A 260 5.42 -16.00 7.45
C ALA A 260 4.95 -15.23 8.71
N GLY A 261 5.05 -13.89 8.71
CA GLY A 261 4.65 -13.03 9.81
C GLY A 261 5.78 -12.67 10.78
N GLY A 262 5.44 -11.82 11.75
CA GLY A 262 6.30 -11.48 12.89
C GLY A 262 7.35 -10.40 12.65
N ASN A 263 7.85 -10.24 11.42
CA ASN A 263 8.89 -9.26 11.07
C ASN A 263 8.42 -8.29 9.98
N SER A 264 8.36 -7.00 10.33
CA SER A 264 7.89 -5.90 9.48
C SER A 264 8.99 -4.88 9.16
N ASN A 265 8.90 -4.29 7.97
CA ASN A 265 9.97 -3.45 7.44
C ASN A 265 9.47 -2.24 6.62
N ILE A 266 9.21 -1.12 7.30
CA ILE A 266 8.74 0.12 6.67
C ILE A 266 9.74 0.73 5.66
N PRO A 267 11.05 0.88 5.97
CA PRO A 267 11.99 1.43 4.99
C PRO A 267 12.03 0.61 3.70
N GLY A 268 11.88 -0.72 3.81
CA GLY A 268 11.82 -1.60 2.66
C GLY A 268 10.64 -1.32 1.73
N ILE A 269 9.47 -0.92 2.26
CA ILE A 269 8.29 -0.56 1.48
C ILE A 269 8.59 0.62 0.54
N TRP A 270 9.34 1.62 1.01
CA TRP A 270 9.74 2.77 0.19
C TRP A 270 10.63 2.34 -0.99
N GLY A 271 11.70 1.59 -0.71
CA GLY A 271 12.59 1.10 -1.76
C GLY A 271 11.85 0.21 -2.76
N ALA A 272 11.02 -0.71 -2.27
CA ALA A 272 10.24 -1.61 -3.12
C ALA A 272 9.19 -0.87 -3.97
N SER A 273 8.52 0.15 -3.42
CA SER A 273 7.56 0.98 -4.17
C SER A 273 8.22 1.76 -5.29
N LEU A 274 9.36 2.40 -4.99
CA LEU A 274 10.14 3.14 -6.00
C LEU A 274 10.67 2.19 -7.07
N PHE A 275 11.22 1.05 -6.67
CA PHE A 275 11.70 0.03 -7.60
C PHE A 275 10.58 -0.46 -8.53
N MET A 276 9.44 -0.88 -7.98
CA MET A 276 8.32 -1.38 -8.77
C MET A 276 7.77 -0.32 -9.73
N PHE A 277 7.62 0.92 -9.30
CA PHE A 277 7.19 2.00 -10.17
C PHE A 277 8.19 2.23 -11.32
N LEU A 278 9.49 2.33 -11.01
CA LEU A 278 10.51 2.58 -12.03
C LEU A 278 10.58 1.45 -13.06
N VAL A 279 10.45 0.18 -12.64
CA VAL A 279 10.39 -0.95 -13.56
C VAL A 279 9.19 -0.83 -14.49
N VAL A 280 7.98 -0.59 -13.96
CA VAL A 280 6.77 -0.47 -14.78
C VAL A 280 6.87 0.73 -15.72
N SER A 281 7.39 1.87 -15.25
CA SER A 281 7.60 3.09 -16.04
C SER A 281 8.64 2.88 -17.15
N MET A 282 9.74 2.20 -16.87
CA MET A 282 10.77 1.84 -17.85
C MET A 282 10.18 0.95 -18.94
N LEU A 283 9.47 -0.11 -18.58
CA LEU A 283 8.82 -1.01 -19.54
C LEU A 283 7.77 -0.29 -20.39
N ASN A 284 7.02 0.63 -19.79
CA ASN A 284 6.06 1.47 -20.51
C ASN A 284 6.77 2.38 -21.53
N THR A 285 7.87 3.03 -21.10
CA THR A 285 8.69 3.90 -21.97
C THR A 285 9.29 3.14 -23.15
N TYR A 286 9.60 1.85 -22.95
CA TYR A 286 10.14 0.97 -24.00
C TYR A 286 9.05 0.47 -24.97
N GLY A 287 7.79 0.88 -24.78
CA GLY A 287 6.67 0.49 -25.63
C GLY A 287 6.11 -0.91 -25.35
N PHE A 288 6.50 -1.56 -24.25
CA PHE A 288 5.93 -2.86 -23.91
C PHE A 288 4.47 -2.72 -23.49
N GLY A 289 3.60 -3.57 -24.07
CA GLY A 289 2.17 -3.62 -23.74
C GLY A 289 1.91 -4.03 -22.28
N ALA A 290 0.70 -3.71 -21.79
CA ALA A 290 0.30 -3.99 -20.39
C ALA A 290 0.44 -5.47 -19.99
N GLY A 291 0.11 -6.39 -20.89
CA GLY A 291 0.26 -7.83 -20.65
C GLY A 291 1.71 -8.24 -20.35
N PHE A 292 2.66 -7.73 -21.13
CA PHE A 292 4.08 -8.01 -20.90
C PHE A 292 4.59 -7.42 -19.59
N ARG A 293 4.13 -6.22 -19.22
CA ARG A 293 4.46 -5.60 -17.92
C ARG A 293 3.96 -6.43 -16.74
N LEU A 294 2.78 -7.03 -16.84
CA LEU A 294 2.24 -7.93 -15.82
C LEU A 294 3.03 -9.24 -15.72
N ILE A 295 3.41 -9.83 -16.85
CA ILE A 295 4.27 -11.03 -16.87
C ILE A 295 5.60 -10.75 -16.15
N LEU A 296 6.28 -9.66 -16.51
CA LEU A 296 7.54 -9.29 -15.85
C LEU A 296 7.37 -8.96 -14.37
N THR A 297 6.29 -8.27 -14.01
CA THR A 297 5.95 -8.01 -12.60
C THR A 297 5.83 -9.32 -11.81
N GLY A 298 5.12 -10.32 -12.36
CA GLY A 298 5.00 -11.65 -11.77
C GLY A 298 6.35 -12.35 -11.64
N LEU A 299 7.16 -12.34 -12.69
CA LEU A 299 8.51 -12.94 -12.68
C LEU A 299 9.44 -12.28 -11.65
N ILE A 300 9.38 -10.96 -11.51
CA ILE A 300 10.15 -10.22 -10.51
C ILE A 300 9.75 -10.63 -9.10
N ILE A 301 8.45 -10.74 -8.82
CA ILE A 301 7.95 -11.17 -7.51
C ILE A 301 8.45 -12.60 -7.20
N ILE A 302 8.36 -13.52 -8.17
CA ILE A 302 8.88 -14.90 -8.02
C ILE A 302 10.38 -14.87 -7.72
N ALA A 303 11.17 -14.13 -8.50
CA ALA A 303 12.61 -14.03 -8.31
C ALA A 303 12.97 -13.50 -6.92
N VAL A 304 12.27 -12.46 -6.47
CA VAL A 304 12.52 -11.86 -5.15
C VAL A 304 12.13 -12.83 -4.02
N ILE A 305 11.02 -13.54 -4.14
CA ILE A 305 10.61 -14.55 -3.15
C ILE A 305 11.62 -15.68 -3.08
N LEU A 306 12.13 -16.19 -4.20
CA LEU A 306 13.13 -17.26 -4.20
C LEU A 306 14.43 -16.81 -3.52
N VAL A 307 14.90 -15.60 -3.81
CA VAL A 307 16.11 -15.03 -3.19
C VAL A 307 15.92 -14.70 -1.71
N ALA A 308 14.73 -14.22 -1.33
CA ALA A 308 14.43 -13.86 0.06
C ALA A 308 14.12 -15.10 0.93
N GLY A 309 13.34 -16.05 0.42
CA GLY A 309 12.93 -17.27 1.11
C GLY A 309 14.09 -18.24 1.33
N GLY A 310 15.05 -18.32 0.40
CA GLY A 310 16.25 -19.14 0.55
C GLY A 310 17.14 -18.77 1.74
N ARG A 311 17.04 -17.53 2.26
CA ARG A 311 17.81 -17.08 3.44
C ARG A 311 17.21 -17.49 4.78
N GLN A 312 15.93 -17.83 4.84
CA GLN A 312 15.25 -18.24 6.07
C GLN A 312 15.28 -19.75 6.33
N SER A 313 15.41 -20.57 5.28
CA SER A 313 15.52 -22.04 5.43
C SER A 313 16.84 -22.51 6.08
N ASN A 314 17.81 -21.62 6.25
CA ASN A 314 19.15 -21.92 6.79
C ASN A 314 19.38 -21.38 8.23
N ARG A 315 18.31 -21.03 8.96
CA ARG A 315 18.35 -20.66 10.38
C ARG A 315 17.28 -21.41 11.14
#